data_AF-A0A6B2CV59-F1
#
_entry.id   AF-A0A6B2CV59-F1
#
_cell.length_a   1.000
_cell.length_b   1.000
_cell.length_c   1.000
_cell.angle_alpha   90.00
_cell.angle_beta   90.00
_cell.angle_gamma   90.00
#
_symmetry.space_group_name_H-M   'P 1'
#
loop_
_entity.id
_entity.type
_entity.pdbx_description
1 polymer ?
#
loop_
_entity_poly.entity_id
_entity_poly.type
_entity_poly.pdbx_seq_one_letter_code
_entity_poly.pdbx_strand_id
1 'polypeptide(L)' 'MAKMVVSLSVVPLGTGSPSLSKYVKRVTEVIRGSGLRYKTGAGFTDIEVDTYDQLAQLLAKIEAALAEMGAQR' A
#
# COMPACT_ATOMS: atom_id res chain seq x y z
N MET A 1 -4.26 -23.40 1.68
CA MET A 1 -3.09 -22.61 2.12
C MET A 1 -2.89 -21.53 1.09
N ALA A 2 -3.13 -20.26 1.43
CA ALA A 2 -2.85 -19.23 0.46
C ALA A 2 -1.34 -18.98 0.44
N LYS A 3 -0.74 -18.93 -0.73
CA LYS A 3 0.62 -18.44 -0.95
C LYS A 3 0.52 -17.70 -2.26
N MET A 4 0.59 -16.39 -2.21
CA MET A 4 0.37 -15.55 -3.37
C MET A 4 1.35 -14.40 -3.40
N VAL A 5 1.64 -13.95 -4.62
CA VAL A 5 2.32 -12.69 -4.87
C VAL A 5 1.25 -11.73 -5.37
N VAL A 6 1.12 -10.59 -4.70
CA VAL A 6 0.17 -9.53 -5.07
C VAL A 6 0.95 -8.33 -5.55
N SER A 7 0.65 -7.85 -6.76
CA SER A 7 1.18 -6.58 -7.27
C SER A 7 0.20 -5.47 -6.93
N LEU A 8 0.62 -4.56 -6.05
CA LEU A 8 -0.18 -3.45 -5.55
C LEU A 8 0.26 -2.12 -6.18
N SER A 9 -0.71 -1.31 -6.62
CA SER A 9 -0.52 0.10 -6.94
C SER A 9 -1.59 0.92 -6.22
N VAL A 10 -1.20 2.05 -5.65
CA VAL A 10 -2.07 2.88 -4.81
C VAL A 10 -2.04 4.30 -5.35
N VAL A 11 -3.21 4.79 -5.76
CA VAL A 11 -3.36 6.11 -6.39
C VAL A 11 -4.37 6.91 -5.58
N PRO A 12 -3.91 7.73 -4.62
CA PRO A 12 -4.81 8.55 -3.81
C PRO A 12 -5.44 9.64 -4.68
N LEU A 13 -6.74 9.84 -4.51
CA LEU A 13 -7.55 10.80 -5.24
C LEU A 13 -8.03 11.93 -4.32
N GLY A 14 -8.30 13.10 -4.91
CA GLY A 14 -8.78 14.27 -4.18
C GLY A 14 -7.73 14.90 -3.24
N THR A 15 -6.44 14.73 -3.54
CA THR A 15 -5.31 15.21 -2.72
C THR A 15 -5.03 16.72 -2.85
N GLY A 16 -5.76 17.42 -3.74
CA GLY A 16 -5.55 18.84 -4.04
C GLY A 16 -4.29 19.16 -4.86
N SER A 17 -3.53 18.14 -5.30
CA SER A 17 -2.28 18.32 -6.05
C SER A 17 -1.96 17.10 -6.93
N PRO A 18 -1.37 17.28 -8.13
CA PRO A 18 -0.88 16.15 -8.92
C PRO A 18 0.37 15.49 -8.33
N SER A 19 1.02 16.09 -7.31
CA SER A 19 2.18 15.49 -6.67
C SER A 19 1.78 14.44 -5.63
N LEU A 20 2.10 13.17 -5.91
CA LEU A 20 1.73 12.03 -5.06
C LEU A 20 2.88 11.46 -4.21
N SER A 21 4.11 11.96 -4.37
CA SER A 21 5.32 11.36 -3.79
C SER A 21 5.25 11.22 -2.25
N LYS A 22 4.63 12.16 -1.55
CA LYS A 22 4.45 12.08 -0.08
C LYS A 22 3.54 10.92 0.34
N TYR A 23 2.49 10.66 -0.42
CA TYR A 23 1.57 9.56 -0.15
C TYR A 23 2.22 8.21 -0.48
N VAL A 24 2.90 8.13 -1.63
CA VAL A 24 3.67 6.93 -2.01
C VAL A 24 4.72 6.58 -0.95
N LYS A 25 5.43 7.60 -0.43
CA LYS A 25 6.38 7.41 0.68
C LYS A 25 5.69 6.83 1.92
N ARG A 26 4.55 7.40 2.34
CA ARG A 26 3.78 6.91 3.49
C ARG A 26 3.33 5.47 3.32
N VAL A 27 2.81 5.10 2.15
CA VAL A 27 2.40 3.72 1.85
C VAL A 27 3.60 2.76 1.88
N THR A 28 4.76 3.18 1.37
CA THR A 28 5.99 2.39 1.42
C THR A 28 6.44 2.14 2.86
N GLU A 29 6.28 3.11 3.76
CA GLU A 29 6.55 2.94 5.20
C GLU A 29 5.60 1.91 5.84
N VAL A 30 4.31 1.93 5.49
CA VAL A 30 3.33 0.92 5.95
C VAL A 30 3.71 -0.48 5.47
N ILE A 31 4.05 -0.64 4.19
CA ILE A 31 4.48 -1.93 3.62
C ILE A 31 5.75 -2.42 4.32
N ARG A 32 6.75 -1.55 4.53
CA ARG A 32 7.98 -1.91 5.24
C ARG A 32 7.70 -2.34 6.69
N GLY A 33 6.80 -1.65 7.38
CA GLY A 33 6.40 -1.97 8.75
C GLY A 33 5.57 -3.24 8.90
N SER A 34 5.05 -3.81 7.80
CA SER A 34 4.26 -5.04 7.82
C SER A 34 5.08 -6.30 8.12
N GLY A 35 6.41 -6.25 7.90
CA GLY A 35 7.29 -7.42 8.00
C GLY A 35 7.15 -8.42 6.84
N LEU A 36 6.28 -8.15 5.86
CA LEU A 36 6.11 -8.98 4.67
C LEU A 36 7.28 -8.79 3.71
N ARG A 37 7.62 -9.85 2.95
CA ARG A 37 8.60 -9.74 1.87
C ARG A 37 7.99 -8.99 0.71
N TYR A 38 8.66 -7.94 0.24
CA TYR A 38 8.17 -7.10 -0.85
C TYR A 38 9.30 -6.65 -1.78
N LYS A 39 8.92 -6.23 -2.99
CA LYS A 39 9.80 -5.60 -3.96
C LYS A 39 9.05 -4.47 -4.67
N THR A 40 9.59 -3.26 -4.60
CA THR A 40 9.03 -2.10 -5.31
C THR A 40 9.64 -1.97 -6.71
N GLY A 41 8.79 -1.92 -7.73
CA GLY A 41 9.14 -1.59 -9.11
C GLY A 41 8.65 -0.18 -9.49
N ALA A 42 8.69 0.13 -10.79
CA ALA A 42 8.35 1.47 -11.27
C ALA A 42 6.85 1.81 -11.14
N GLY A 43 5.94 0.83 -11.31
CA GLY A 43 4.49 1.03 -11.27
C GLY A 43 3.74 0.29 -10.15
N PHE A 44 4.38 -0.72 -9.56
CA PHE A 44 3.77 -1.64 -8.61
C PHE A 44 4.75 -2.00 -7.50
N THR A 45 4.22 -2.42 -6.36
CA THR A 45 4.97 -3.13 -5.32
C THR A 45 4.44 -4.55 -5.23
N ASP A 46 5.30 -5.53 -5.48
CA ASP A 46 5.01 -6.95 -5.35
C ASP A 46 5.20 -7.37 -3.89
N ILE A 47 4.24 -8.09 -3.32
CA ILE A 47 4.23 -8.49 -1.91
C ILE A 47 3.87 -9.97 -1.81
N GLU A 48 4.67 -10.74 -1.08
CA GLU A 48 4.39 -12.14 -0.75
C GLU A 48 3.48 -12.19 0.49
N VAL A 49 2.34 -12.88 0.39
CA VAL A 49 1.39 -13.09 1.51
C VAL A 49 0.94 -14.55 1.60
N ASP A 50 0.76 -15.02 2.83
CA ASP A 50 0.37 -16.40 3.17
C ASP A 50 -1.13 -16.56 3.45
N THR A 51 -1.85 -15.44 3.64
CA THR A 51 -3.28 -15.47 3.95
C THR A 51 -4.00 -14.29 3.31
N TYR A 52 -5.28 -14.46 3.01
CA TYR A 52 -6.14 -13.34 2.63
C TYR A 52 -6.27 -12.30 3.76
N ASP A 53 -6.22 -12.73 5.02
CA ASP A 53 -6.28 -11.83 6.18
C ASP A 53 -5.08 -10.88 6.23
N GLN A 54 -3.86 -11.37 5.94
CA GLN A 54 -2.68 -10.50 5.84
C GLN A 54 -2.84 -9.44 4.74
N LEU A 55 -3.37 -9.84 3.59
CA LEU A 55 -3.64 -8.91 2.49
C LEU A 55 -4.69 -7.86 2.91
N ALA A 56 -5.82 -8.30 3.45
CA ALA A 56 -6.90 -7.41 3.90
C ALA A 56 -6.41 -6.42 4.97
N GLN A 57 -5.65 -6.89 5.96
CA GLN A 57 -5.07 -6.03 6.99
C GLN A 57 -4.07 -5.03 6.43
N LEU A 58 -3.25 -5.42 5.45
CA LEU A 58 -2.31 -4.52 4.78
C LEU A 58 -3.06 -3.43 4.02
N LEU A 59 -4.07 -3.79 3.23
CA LEU A 59 -4.88 -2.84 2.47
C LEU A 59 -5.61 -1.85 3.41
N ALA A 60 -6.21 -2.34 4.49
CA ALA A 60 -6.87 -1.49 5.49
C ALA A 60 -5.89 -0.49 6.15
N LYS A 61 -4.67 -0.92 6.48
CA LYS A 61 -3.63 -0.02 7.02
C LYS A 61 -3.19 1.05 6.02
N ILE A 62 -3.11 0.69 4.74
CA ILE A 62 -2.77 1.63 3.66
C ILE A 62 -3.88 2.67 3.50
N GLU A 63 -5.14 2.25 3.42
CA GLU A 63 -6.29 3.14 3.32
C GLU A 63 -6.36 4.11 4.52
N ALA A 64 -6.22 3.58 5.74
CA ALA A 64 -6.19 4.41 6.95
C ALA A 64 -5.07 5.45 6.92
N ALA A 65 -3.85 5.04 6.56
CA ALA A 65 -2.70 5.93 6.49
C ALA A 65 -2.87 7.04 5.43
N LEU A 66 -3.60 6.78 4.34
CA LEU A 66 -3.90 7.80 3.32
C LEU A 66 -5.03 8.73 3.74
N ALA A 67 -6.07 8.20 4.40
CA ALA A 67 -7.16 8.99 4.96
C ALA A 67 -6.64 9.98 6.02
N GLU A 68 -5.73 9.55 6.90
CA GLU A 68 -5.04 10.41 7.86
C GLU A 68 -4.25 11.56 7.20
N MET A 69 -3.77 11.36 5.97
CA MET A 69 -3.08 12.39 5.18
C MET A 69 -4.04 13.32 4.42
N GLY A 70 -5.36 13.09 4.51
CA GLY A 70 -6.39 13.88 3.84
C GLY A 70 -6.74 13.43 2.42
N ALA A 71 -6.29 12.25 1.97
CA ALA A 71 -6.78 11.67 0.73
C ALA A 71 -8.29 11.39 0.85
N GLN A 72 -9.06 11.72 -0.19
CA GLN A 72 -10.51 11.60 -0.14
C GLN A 72 -11.00 10.22 -0.59
N ARG A 73 -10.22 9.56 -1.45
CA ARG A 73 -10.52 8.27 -2.10
C ARG A 73 -9.25 7.57 -2.54
#